data_AF-A0A2J6N170-F1
#
_entry.id   AF-A0A2J6N170-F1
#
_cell.length_a   1.000
_cell.length_b   1.000
_cell.length_c   1.000
_cell.angle_alpha   90.00
_cell.angle_beta   90.00
_cell.angle_gamma   90.00
#
_symmetry.space_group_name_H-M   'P 1'
#
loop_
_entity.id
_entity.type
_entity.pdbx_description
1 polymer ?
#
loop_
_entity_poly.entity_id
_entity_poly.type
_entity_poly.pdbx_seq_one_letter_code
_entity_poly.pdbx_strand_id
1 'polypeptide(L)'
;AKLAVAAGATYSARWTTAHPQNLKESIKRALRIRGFRFIEVVSQCPTAFGRRAGFKDVGEMLKWFKESAVPVEQADKMGEEELEKRIVVGEFVERKRPTLVENVYAMLKEVQTHAKKG
;
A
#
# COMPACT_ATOMS: atom_id res chain seq x y z
N ALA A 1 -1.21 -0.46 5.19
CA ALA A 1 -1.78 0.14 3.97
C ALA A 1 -2.91 1.11 4.29
N LYS A 2 -3.96 0.69 5.00
CA LYS A 2 -5.07 1.58 5.45
C LYS A 2 -4.59 2.83 6.22
N LEU A 3 -3.55 2.73 7.06
CA LEU A 3 -2.95 3.91 7.71
C LEU A 3 -2.44 4.96 6.71
N ALA A 4 -1.75 4.53 5.64
CA ALA A 4 -1.29 5.45 4.59
C ALA A 4 -2.46 6.08 3.84
N VAL A 5 -3.57 5.34 3.64
CA VAL A 5 -4.81 5.88 3.07
C VAL A 5 -5.36 7.00 3.96
N ALA A 6 -5.49 6.75 5.26
CA ALA A 6 -5.97 7.72 6.25
C ALA A 6 -5.04 8.96 6.32
N ALA A 7 -3.72 8.75 6.21
CA ALA A 7 -2.72 9.81 6.20
C ALA A 7 -2.69 10.64 4.89
N GLY A 8 -3.53 10.33 3.90
CA GLY A 8 -3.65 11.16 2.69
C GLY A 8 -2.86 10.68 1.47
N ALA A 9 -2.34 9.44 1.46
CA ALA A 9 -1.65 8.89 0.29
C ALA A 9 -2.51 8.99 -0.99
N THR A 10 -1.88 9.29 -2.13
CA THR A 10 -2.55 9.28 -3.45
C THR A 10 -2.70 7.88 -3.99
N TYR A 11 -1.80 6.97 -3.60
CA TYR A 11 -1.88 5.55 -3.91
C TYR A 11 -1.50 4.71 -2.70
N SER A 12 -2.26 3.67 -2.39
CA SER A 12 -1.85 2.68 -1.41
C SER A 12 -2.26 1.26 -1.82
N ALA A 13 -1.35 0.31 -1.70
CA ALA A 13 -1.61 -1.11 -1.94
C ALA A 13 -0.93 -1.99 -0.89
N ARG A 14 -1.44 -3.22 -0.70
CA ARG A 14 -0.78 -4.29 0.07
C ARG A 14 -0.75 -5.57 -0.75
N TRP A 15 0.41 -6.22 -0.79
CA TRP A 15 0.58 -7.54 -1.37
C TRP A 15 1.49 -8.38 -0.50
N THR A 16 1.46 -9.69 -0.68
CA THR A 16 2.48 -10.59 -0.11
C THR A 16 3.48 -10.98 -1.20
N THR A 17 4.65 -11.49 -0.81
CA THR A 17 5.62 -12.08 -1.76
C THR A 17 5.07 -13.29 -2.53
N ALA A 18 3.94 -13.86 -2.09
CA ALA A 18 3.23 -14.90 -2.83
C ALA A 18 2.39 -14.37 -4.02
N HIS A 19 2.29 -13.04 -4.19
CA HIS A 19 1.57 -12.35 -5.26
C HIS A 19 2.52 -11.53 -6.18
N PRO A 20 3.53 -12.14 -6.82
CA PRO A 20 4.57 -11.42 -7.53
C PRO A 20 4.04 -10.61 -8.73
N GLN A 21 3.01 -11.09 -9.43
CA GLN A 21 2.44 -10.38 -10.58
C GLN A 21 1.68 -9.12 -10.15
N ASN A 22 0.81 -9.22 -9.14
CA ASN A 22 0.08 -8.07 -8.60
C ASN A 22 1.04 -7.02 -8.01
N LEU A 23 2.07 -7.48 -7.30
CA LEU A 23 3.10 -6.60 -6.76
C LEU A 23 3.85 -5.86 -7.87
N LYS A 24 4.28 -6.56 -8.92
CA LYS A 24 4.94 -5.96 -10.09
C LYS A 24 4.06 -4.91 -10.77
N GLU A 25 2.79 -5.23 -11.02
CA GLU A 25 1.87 -4.27 -11.67
C GLU A 25 1.56 -3.07 -10.75
N SER A 26 1.42 -3.28 -9.44
CA SER A 26 1.26 -2.19 -8.48
C SER A 26 2.45 -1.25 -8.46
N ILE A 27 3.67 -1.78 -8.52
CA ILE A 27 4.89 -0.96 -8.60
C ILE A 27 4.91 -0.16 -9.91
N LYS A 28 4.64 -0.82 -11.05
CA LYS A 28 4.55 -0.15 -12.36
C LYS A 28 3.51 0.97 -12.37
N ARG A 29 2.35 0.75 -11.74
CA ARG A 29 1.27 1.73 -11.64
C ARG A 29 1.66 2.90 -10.74
N ALA A 30 2.18 2.61 -9.55
CA ALA A 30 2.65 3.62 -8.60
C ALA A 30 3.68 4.56 -9.24
N LEU A 31 4.63 4.05 -10.04
CA LEU A 31 5.62 4.90 -10.71
C LEU A 31 5.01 5.98 -11.61
N ARG A 32 3.80 5.77 -12.15
CA ARG A 32 3.09 6.73 -13.03
C ARG A 32 2.15 7.67 -12.28
N ILE A 33 1.85 7.40 -11.02
CA ILE A 33 0.95 8.23 -10.21
C ILE A 33 1.73 9.43 -9.65
N ARG A 34 1.11 10.62 -9.70
CA ARG A 34 1.64 11.82 -9.05
C ARG A 34 1.23 11.85 -7.58
N GLY A 35 2.16 12.22 -6.70
CA GLY A 35 1.94 12.31 -5.25
C GLY A 35 2.56 11.17 -4.44
N PHE A 36 2.18 11.11 -3.15
CA PHE A 36 2.71 10.12 -2.21
C PHE A 36 2.06 8.76 -2.41
N ARG A 37 2.88 7.74 -2.66
CA ARG A 37 2.46 6.39 -3.04
C ARG A 37 3.09 5.39 -2.10
N PHE A 38 2.31 4.45 -1.58
CA PHE A 38 2.76 3.51 -0.57
C PHE A 38 2.37 2.07 -0.92
N ILE A 39 3.34 1.17 -1.04
CA ILE A 39 3.10 -0.26 -1.25
C ILE A 39 3.66 -1.02 -0.05
N GLU A 40 2.80 -1.71 0.68
CA GLU A 40 3.20 -2.61 1.76
C GLU A 40 3.38 -4.02 1.22
N VAL A 41 4.56 -4.61 1.43
CA VAL A 41 4.88 -5.97 0.99
C VAL A 41 5.10 -6.85 2.21
N VAL A 42 4.20 -7.81 2.42
CA VAL A 42 4.35 -8.81 3.48
C VAL A 42 5.31 -9.89 2.97
N SER A 43 6.49 -9.98 3.58
CA SER A 43 7.54 -10.92 3.22
C SER A 43 7.79 -11.95 4.31
N GLN A 44 8.01 -13.19 3.91
CA GLN A 44 8.34 -14.30 4.80
C GLN A 44 9.80 -14.18 5.26
N CYS A 45 10.04 -14.34 6.56
CA CYS A 45 11.37 -14.48 7.14
C CYS A 45 11.54 -15.91 7.69
N PRO A 46 11.99 -16.86 6.86
CA PRO A 46 11.97 -18.29 7.24
C PRO A 46 12.92 -18.60 8.40
N THR A 47 14.06 -17.92 8.46
CA THR A 47 15.11 -18.20 9.45
C THR A 47 14.77 -17.71 10.86
N ALA A 48 14.24 -16.49 11.02
CA ALA A 48 13.99 -15.92 12.35
C ALA A 48 12.55 -16.14 12.81
N PHE A 49 11.57 -15.76 11.98
CA PHE A 49 10.16 -15.86 12.33
C PHE A 49 9.61 -17.26 12.04
N GLY A 50 9.81 -17.77 10.83
CA GLY A 50 9.25 -19.05 10.37
C GLY A 50 9.56 -20.21 11.32
N ARG A 51 10.85 -20.41 11.64
CA ARG A 51 11.28 -21.45 12.60
C ARG A 51 10.65 -21.33 13.99
N ARG A 52 10.45 -20.10 14.50
CA ARG A 52 9.86 -19.88 15.84
C ARG A 52 8.34 -20.03 15.84
N ALA A 53 7.70 -19.70 14.72
CA ALA A 53 6.26 -19.85 14.53
C ALA A 53 5.83 -21.27 14.13
N GLY A 54 6.78 -22.22 14.03
CA GLY A 54 6.49 -23.63 13.75
C GLY A 54 6.34 -23.98 12.27
N PHE A 55 6.71 -23.07 11.35
CA PHE A 55 6.76 -23.38 9.92
C PHE A 55 7.95 -24.29 9.61
N LYS A 56 7.72 -25.31 8.80
CA LYS A 56 8.69 -26.33 8.37
C LYS A 56 9.69 -25.76 7.36
N ASP A 57 9.21 -24.98 6.39
CA ASP A 57 10.05 -24.41 5.32
C ASP A 57 9.45 -23.15 4.68
N VAL A 58 10.19 -22.59 3.71
CA VAL A 58 9.79 -21.38 2.96
C VAL A 58 8.50 -21.61 2.14
N GLY A 59 8.32 -22.82 1.62
CA GLY A 59 7.16 -23.19 0.81
C GLY A 59 5.87 -23.17 1.62
N GLU A 60 5.91 -23.69 2.85
CA GLU A 60 4.78 -23.64 3.77
C GLU A 60 4.39 -22.20 4.14
N MET A 61 5.37 -21.33 4.38
CA MET A 61 5.09 -19.90 4.64
C MET A 61 4.47 -19.21 3.42
N LEU A 62 4.96 -19.49 2.22
CA LEU A 62 4.38 -18.93 0.98
C LEU A 62 2.97 -19.46 0.73
N LYS A 63 2.69 -20.72 1.05
CA LYS A 63 1.35 -21.30 1.00
C LYS A 63 0.43 -20.60 2.00
N TRP A 64 0.88 -20.42 3.24
CA TRP A 64 0.13 -19.68 4.27
C TRP A 64 -0.20 -18.25 3.84
N PHE A 65 0.74 -17.53 3.20
CA PHE A 65 0.48 -16.21 2.63
C PHE A 65 -0.62 -16.21 1.56
N LYS A 66 -0.72 -17.26 0.73
CA LYS A 66 -1.80 -17.36 -0.28
C LYS A 66 -3.14 -17.67 0.37
N GLU A 67 -3.17 -18.62 1.29
CA GLU A 67 -4.41 -19.09 1.95
C GLU A 67 -4.96 -18.07 2.96
N SER A 68 -4.09 -17.27 3.56
CA SER A 68 -4.48 -16.22 4.50
C SER A 68 -4.81 -14.91 3.82
N ALA A 69 -4.45 -14.74 2.54
CA ALA A 69 -4.74 -13.51 1.81
C ALA A 69 -6.20 -13.42 1.38
N VAL A 70 -6.80 -12.25 1.55
CA VAL A 70 -8.17 -11.94 1.11
C VAL A 70 -8.15 -10.64 0.30
N PRO A 71 -8.78 -10.58 -0.89
CA PRO A 71 -8.94 -9.33 -1.64
C PRO A 71 -9.70 -8.28 -0.84
N VAL A 72 -9.31 -7.01 -0.97
CA VAL A 72 -9.93 -5.88 -0.25
C VAL A 72 -11.44 -5.78 -0.50
N GLU A 73 -11.90 -6.12 -1.70
CA GLU A 73 -13.32 -6.09 -2.08
C GLU A 73 -14.15 -7.16 -1.36
N GLN A 74 -13.51 -8.26 -0.98
CA GLN A 74 -14.12 -9.30 -0.17
C GLN A 74 -14.04 -8.95 1.32
N ALA A 75 -12.94 -8.35 1.75
CA ALA A 75 -12.72 -7.96 3.13
C ALA A 75 -13.81 -7.02 3.68
N ASP A 76 -14.35 -6.13 2.85
CA ASP A 76 -15.40 -5.18 3.24
C ASP A 76 -16.74 -5.86 3.63
N LYS A 77 -16.90 -7.15 3.29
CA LYS A 77 -18.10 -7.94 3.59
C LYS A 77 -17.92 -8.93 4.73
N MET A 78 -16.71 -9.00 5.30
CA MET A 78 -16.35 -9.96 6.35
C MET A 78 -16.51 -9.33 7.74
N GLY A 79 -16.75 -10.16 8.75
CA GLY A 79 -16.75 -9.72 10.15
C GLY A 79 -15.34 -9.38 10.63
N GLU A 80 -15.23 -8.52 11.63
CA GLU A 80 -13.94 -8.07 12.18
C GLU A 80 -13.07 -9.23 12.68
N GLU A 81 -13.65 -10.18 13.41
CA GLU A 81 -12.91 -11.34 13.94
C GLU A 81 -12.35 -12.25 12.84
N GLU A 82 -13.04 -12.34 11.69
CA GLU A 82 -12.56 -13.11 10.55
C GLU A 82 -11.39 -12.39 9.86
N LEU A 83 -11.47 -11.06 9.77
CA LEU A 83 -10.44 -10.21 9.17
C LEU A 83 -9.14 -10.21 9.96
N GLU A 84 -9.19 -10.33 11.29
CA GLU A 84 -7.99 -10.41 12.13
C GLU A 84 -7.09 -11.59 11.77
N LYS A 85 -7.69 -12.67 11.26
CA LYS A 85 -6.98 -13.91 10.86
C LYS A 85 -6.52 -13.87 9.40
N ARG A 86 -6.74 -12.77 8.68
CA ARG A 86 -6.47 -12.64 7.23
C ARG A 86 -5.52 -11.50 6.91
N ILE A 87 -4.81 -11.66 5.81
CA ILE A 87 -3.98 -10.62 5.21
C ILE A 87 -4.81 -9.98 4.09
N VAL A 88 -5.41 -8.82 4.37
CA VAL A 88 -6.14 -8.08 3.32
C VAL A 88 -5.16 -7.56 2.27
N VAL A 89 -5.28 -8.01 1.03
CA VAL A 89 -4.44 -7.63 -0.12
C VAL A 89 -5.25 -6.89 -1.17
N GLY A 90 -4.60 -6.06 -1.97
CA GLY A 90 -5.26 -5.24 -2.99
C GLY A 90 -4.75 -3.82 -3.04
N GLU A 91 -5.35 -3.04 -3.94
CA GLU A 91 -5.21 -1.59 -4.00
C GLU A 91 -6.29 -0.97 -3.09
N PHE A 92 -5.88 -0.19 -2.09
CA PHE A 92 -6.78 0.43 -1.12
C PHE A 92 -7.22 1.84 -1.52
N VAL A 93 -6.38 2.55 -2.28
CA VAL A 93 -6.73 3.88 -2.77
C VAL A 93 -5.93 4.22 -4.02
N GLU A 94 -6.57 4.89 -4.96
CA GLU A 94 -5.96 5.69 -6.01
C GLU A 94 -6.76 6.98 -6.17
N ARG A 95 -6.13 8.14 -5.98
CA ARG A 95 -6.77 9.45 -6.09
C ARG A 95 -5.78 10.53 -6.49
N LYS A 96 -6.28 11.61 -7.08
CA LYS A 96 -5.48 12.80 -7.42
C LYS A 96 -5.49 13.78 -6.25
N ARG A 97 -4.31 14.23 -5.82
CA ARG A 97 -4.11 15.33 -4.88
C ARG A 97 -2.88 16.14 -5.31
N PRO A 98 -2.83 17.45 -5.06
CA PRO A 98 -1.62 18.22 -5.25
C PRO A 98 -0.45 17.64 -4.44
N THR A 99 0.71 17.58 -5.06
CA THR A 99 1.96 17.22 -4.38
C THR A 99 2.44 18.38 -3.50
N LEU A 100 3.32 18.08 -2.54
CA LEU A 100 3.97 19.13 -1.73
C LEU A 100 4.62 20.20 -2.62
N VAL A 101 5.34 19.76 -3.65
CA VAL A 101 6.04 20.64 -4.60
C VAL A 101 5.05 21.52 -5.37
N GLU A 102 3.93 20.97 -5.84
CA GLU A 102 2.88 21.74 -6.52
C GLU A 102 2.28 22.80 -5.59
N ASN A 103 1.99 22.46 -4.33
CA ASN A 103 1.46 23.41 -3.34
C ASN A 103 2.46 24.53 -3.03
N VAL A 104 3.74 24.20 -2.85
CA VAL A 104 4.79 25.20 -2.59
C VAL A 104 4.93 26.14 -3.78
N TYR A 105 4.97 25.63 -5.01
CA TYR A 105 5.08 26.50 -6.19
C TYR A 105 3.82 27.33 -6.46
N ALA A 106 2.63 26.82 -6.14
CA ALA A 106 1.40 27.61 -6.22
C ALA A 106 1.48 28.83 -5.28
N MET A 107 1.87 28.59 -4.02
CA MET A 107 2.05 29.66 -3.03
C MET A 107 3.10 30.70 -3.46
N LEU A 108 4.25 30.26 -3.98
CA LEU A 108 5.29 31.18 -4.47
C LEU A 108 4.79 32.07 -5.62
N LYS A 109 3.99 31.52 -6.54
CA LYS A 109 3.41 32.28 -7.66
C LYS A 109 2.38 33.31 -7.18
N GLU A 110 1.58 32.95 -6.18
CA GLU A 110 0.61 33.87 -5.57
C GLU A 110 1.34 35.07 -4.96
N VAL A 111 2.37 34.82 -4.14
CA VAL A 111 3.20 35.88 -3.53
C VAL A 111 3.84 36.79 -4.59
N GLN A 112 4.43 36.23 -5.64
CA GLN A 112 5.04 37.01 -6.74
C GLN A 112 4.01 37.87 -7.49
N THR A 113 2.78 37.37 -7.65
CA THR A 113 1.72 38.09 -8.36
C THR A 113 1.23 39.28 -7.54
N HIS A 114 1.11 39.12 -6.22
CA HIS A 114 0.76 40.22 -5.32
C HIS A 114 1.84 41.30 -5.26
N ALA A 115 3.11 40.91 -5.20
CA ALA A 115 4.23 41.86 -5.18
C ALA A 115 4.38 42.69 -6.48
N LYS A 116 3.86 42.21 -7.62
CA LYS A 116 3.84 42.95 -8.89
C LYS A 116 2.63 43.89 -9.04
N LYS A 117 1.63 43.76 -8.18
CA LYS A 117 0.36 44.53 -8.23
C LYS A 117 0.31 45.69 -7.23
N GLY A 118 1.18 45.69 -6.21
CA GLY A 118 1.40 46.81 -5.30
C GLY A 118 2.65 47.57 -5.71
#